data_AF-A0A4R3AK93-F1
#
_entry.id   AF-A0A4R3AK93-F1
#
_cell.length_a   1.000
_cell.length_b   1.000
_cell.length_c   1.000
_cell.angle_alpha   90.00
_cell.angle_beta   90.00
_cell.angle_gamma   90.00
#
_symmetry.space_group_name_H-M   'P 1'
#
loop_
_entity.id
_entity.type
_entity.pdbx_description
1 polymer ?
#
loop_
_entity_poly.entity_id
_entity_poly.type
_entity_poly.pdbx_seq_one_letter_code
_entity_poly.pdbx_strand_id
1 'polypeptide(L)' 'MVLLAASYNKNADKFPNSPKKDVILLDVSAKTASVKLVADEWIDYMHIVKLNGSWKIVNVLWQFNNAEQH' A
#
# COMPACT_ATOMS: atom_id res chain seq x y z
N MET A 1 0.79 -2.00 10.93
CA MET A 1 0.77 -2.41 9.51
C MET A 1 1.73 -3.55 9.21
N VAL A 2 3.02 -3.47 9.56
CA VAL A 2 3.98 -4.58 9.35
C VAL A 2 3.50 -5.91 9.96
N LEU A 3 2.97 -5.88 11.18
CA LEU A 3 2.41 -7.07 11.83
C LEU A 3 1.17 -7.62 11.11
N LEU A 4 0.32 -6.75 10.56
CA LEU A 4 -0.88 -7.14 9.79
C LEU A 4 -0.48 -7.80 8.46
N ALA A 5 0.49 -7.21 7.74
CA ALA A 5 1.02 -7.79 6.52
C ALA A 5 1.68 -9.16 6.78
N ALA A 6 2.47 -9.26 7.86
CA ALA A 6 3.11 -10.51 8.27
C ALA A 6 2.09 -11.60 8.63
N SER A 7 0.97 -11.25 9.29
CA SER A 7 -0.09 -12.21 9.59
C SER A 7 -0.93 -12.58 8.36
N TYR A 8 -1.13 -11.64 7.43
CA TYR A 8 -1.97 -11.83 6.26
C TYR A 8 -1.41 -12.92 5.34
N ASN A 9 -0.10 -12.87 5.06
CA ASN A 9 0.58 -13.84 4.19
C ASN A 9 1.48 -14.82 4.97
N LYS A 10 1.02 -15.29 6.13
CA LYS A 10 1.81 -16.16 7.02
C LYS A 10 2.29 -17.45 6.33
N ASN A 11 1.48 -18.02 5.44
CA ASN A 11 1.77 -19.25 4.72
C ASN A 11 2.45 -19.02 3.36
N ALA A 12 2.73 -17.76 3.00
CA ALA A 12 3.27 -17.37 1.69
C ALA A 12 2.40 -17.79 0.48
N ASP A 13 1.10 -17.95 0.67
CA ASP A 13 0.12 -18.45 -0.31
C ASP A 13 -0.89 -17.40 -0.81
N LYS A 14 -0.80 -16.15 -0.32
CA LYS A 14 -1.77 -15.08 -0.64
C LYS A 14 -1.50 -14.35 -1.94
N PHE A 15 -0.36 -14.59 -2.58
CA PHE A 15 0.05 -13.86 -3.78
C PHE A 15 0.51 -14.84 -4.87
N PRO A 16 0.26 -14.54 -6.15
CA PRO A 16 0.81 -15.31 -7.26
C PRO A 16 2.35 -15.17 -7.30
N ASN A 17 3.02 -16.01 -8.09
CA ASN A 17 4.49 -15.98 -8.25
C ASN A 17 5.04 -14.61 -8.69
N SER A 18 4.24 -13.82 -9.40
CA SER A 18 4.57 -12.46 -9.82
C SER A 18 3.40 -11.52 -9.51
N PRO A 19 3.29 -11.02 -8.26
CA PRO A 19 2.20 -10.14 -7.87
C PRO A 19 2.31 -8.77 -8.53
N LYS A 20 1.18 -8.17 -8.84
CA LYS A 20 1.11 -6.79 -9.33
C LYS A 20 1.46 -5.82 -8.20
N LYS A 21 2.27 -4.81 -8.51
CA LYS A 21 2.74 -3.80 -7.54
C LYS A 21 3.05 -2.47 -8.22
N ASP A 22 2.03 -1.86 -8.81
CA ASP A 22 2.22 -0.58 -9.48
C ASP A 22 2.13 0.56 -8.47
N VAL A 23 3.22 1.30 -8.30
CA VAL A 23 3.31 2.43 -7.39
C VAL A 23 3.23 3.73 -8.17
N ILE A 24 2.25 4.56 -7.83
CA ILE A 24 1.98 5.85 -8.46
C ILE A 24 2.10 6.93 -7.39
N LEU A 25 2.97 7.92 -7.64
CA LEU A 25 3.05 9.11 -6.81
C LEU A 25 1.97 10.09 -7.30
N LEU A 26 0.99 10.38 -6.44
CA LEU A 26 -0.09 11.31 -6.76
C LEU A 26 0.33 12.75 -6.49
N ASP A 27 1.10 12.98 -5.42
CA ASP A 27 1.71 14.26 -5.08
C ASP A 27 2.96 14.03 -4.21
N VAL A 28 3.96 14.91 -4.35
CA VAL A 28 5.20 14.86 -3.56
C VAL A 28 5.60 16.28 -3.16
N SER A 29 5.77 16.48 -1.86
CA SER A 29 6.34 17.69 -1.28
C SER A 29 7.61 17.37 -0.49
N ALA A 30 8.23 18.38 0.12
CA ALA A 30 9.55 18.25 0.77
C ALA A 30 9.59 17.18 1.87
N LYS A 31 8.48 16.96 2.59
CA LYS A 31 8.39 16.00 3.70
C LYS A 31 7.14 15.13 3.69
N THR A 32 6.27 15.27 2.70
CA THR A 32 5.01 14.51 2.60
C THR A 32 4.82 14.02 1.18
N ALA A 33 4.10 12.90 1.03
CA ALA A 33 3.67 12.44 -0.29
C ALA A 33 2.35 11.66 -0.18
N SER A 34 1.58 11.69 -1.26
CA SER A 34 0.40 10.88 -1.47
C SER A 34 0.71 9.83 -2.53
N VAL A 35 0.46 8.57 -2.22
CA VAL A 35 0.86 7.43 -3.04
C VAL A 35 -0.35 6.54 -3.28
N LYS A 36 -0.49 6.05 -4.51
CA LYS A 36 -1.42 4.98 -4.86
C LYS A 36 -0.63 3.73 -5.18
N LEU A 37 -0.95 2.61 -4.53
CA LEU A 37 -0.47 1.28 -4.89
C LEU A 37 -1.63 0.51 -5.52
N VAL A 38 -1.42 -0.03 -6.71
CA VAL A 38 -2.35 -0.96 -7.35
C VAL A 38 -1.77 -2.37 -7.24
N ALA A 39 -2.43 -3.20 -6.44
CA ALA A 39 -2.16 -4.62 -6.30
C ALA A 39 -3.11 -5.44 -7.19
N ASP A 40 -2.98 -6.77 -7.14
CA ASP A 40 -3.80 -7.69 -7.92
C ASP A 40 -5.30 -7.52 -7.61
N GLU A 41 -5.66 -7.49 -6.33
CA GLU A 41 -7.07 -7.50 -5.89
C GLU A 41 -7.55 -6.18 -5.30
N TRP A 42 -6.66 -5.27 -4.93
CA TRP A 42 -7.02 -4.02 -4.24
C TRP A 42 -6.14 -2.83 -4.64
N ILE A 43 -6.59 -1.67 -4.19
CA ILE A 43 -5.92 -0.38 -4.33
C ILE A 43 -5.70 0.19 -2.94
N ASP A 44 -4.47 0.58 -2.64
CA ASP A 44 -4.13 1.33 -1.42
C ASP A 44 -3.83 2.80 -1.78
N TYR A 45 -4.49 3.72 -1.08
CA TYR A 45 -4.17 5.14 -1.04
C TYR A 45 -3.45 5.46 0.26
N MET A 46 -2.18 5.84 0.16
CA MET A 46 -1.30 6.03 1.29
C MET A 46 -0.89 7.48 1.43
N HIS A 47 -0.86 7.98 2.66
CA HIS A 47 -0.20 9.23 3.00
C HIS A 47 1.07 8.92 3.79
N ILE A 48 2.21 9.44 3.30
CA ILE A 48 3.52 9.18 3.88
C ILE A 48 4.22 10.48 4.29
N VAL A 49 5.06 10.41 5.32
CA VAL A 49 5.83 11.54 5.86
C VAL A 49 7.30 11.16 6.03
N LYS A 50 8.21 12.09 5.76
CA LYS A 50 9.66 11.91 5.97
C LYS A 50 10.05 12.40 7.36
N LEU A 51 10.39 11.48 8.25
CA LEU A 51 10.82 11.74 9.61
C LEU A 51 12.22 11.18 9.83
N ASN A 52 13.12 11.99 10.38
CA ASN A 52 14.52 11.59 10.66
C ASN A 52 15.20 10.93 9.44
N GLY A 53 15.02 11.53 8.26
CA GLY A 53 15.59 11.03 7.00
C GLY A 53 14.85 9.84 6.36
N SER A 54 13.87 9.24 7.03
CA SER A 54 13.16 8.04 6.55
C SER A 54 11.68 8.31 6.28
N TRP A 55 11.17 7.77 5.18
CA TRP A 55 9.73 7.81 4.87
C TRP A 55 8.96 6.82 5.74
N LYS A 56 7.82 7.25 6.28
CA LYS A 56 6.92 6.45 7.10
C LYS A 56 5.49 6.60 6.62
N ILE A 57 4.76 5.49 6.60
CA ILE A 57 3.33 5.48 6.30
C ILE A 57 2.56 5.96 7.53
N VAL A 58 1.71 6.97 7.36
CA VAL A 58 0.87 7.54 8.41
C VAL A 58 -0.56 7.05 8.31
N ASN A 59 -1.08 6.94 7.09
CA ASN A 59 -2.43 6.47 6.80
C ASN A 59 -2.47 5.61 5.55
N VAL A 60 -3.36 4.63 5.54
CA VAL A 60 -3.71 3.84 4.35
C VAL A 60 -5.23 3.70 4.31
N LEU A 61 -5.82 4.18 3.22
CA LEU A 61 -7.19 3.91 2.84
C LEU A 61 -7.17 2.90 1.69
N TRP A 62 -7.94 1.83 1.76
CA TRP A 62 -7.89 0.76 0.77
C TRP A 62 -9.28 0.37 0.28
N GLN A 63 -9.33 -0.21 -0.93
CA GLN A 63 -10.54 -0.82 -1.50
C GLN A 63 -10.18 -1.97 -2.43
N PHE A 64 -11.09 -2.92 -2.64
CA PHE A 64 -10.95 -3.91 -3.70
C PHE A 64 -11.01 -3.26 -5.09
N ASN A 65 -10.32 -3.86 -6.07
CA ASN A 65 -10.45 -3.51 -7.49
C ASN A 65 -11.89 -3.76 -7.97
N ASN A 66 -12.56 -4.78 -7.41
CA ASN A 66 -13.98 -5.02 -7.59
C ASN A 66 -14.79 -4.36 -6.46
N ALA A 67 -15.49 -3.27 -6.77
CA ALA A 67 -16.29 -2.52 -5.80
C ALA A 67 -17.46 -3.32 -5.18
N GLU A 68 -17.87 -4.44 -5.78
CA GLU A 68 -18.92 -5.32 -5.21
C GLU A 68 -18.42 -6.20 -4.07
N GLN A 69 -17.10 -6.33 -3.89
CA GLN A 69 -16.50 -7.14 -2.81
C GLN A 69 -16.40 -6.41 -1.47
N HIS A 70 -17.00 -5.23 -1.38
CA HIS A 70 -16.81 -4.28 -0.29
C HIS A 70 -17.82 -4.41 0.85
#